data_AF-A0A9D3UK80-F1
#
_entry.id   AF-A0A9D3UK80-F1
#
_cell.length_a   1.000
_cell.length_b   1.000
_cell.length_c   1.000
_cell.angle_alpha   90.00
_cell.angle_beta   90.00
_cell.angle_gamma   90.00
#
_symmetry.space_group_name_H-M   'P 1'
#
loop_
_entity.id
_entity.type
_entity.pdbx_description
1 polymer ?
#
loop_
_entity_poly.entity_id
_entity_poly.type
_entity_poly.pdbx_seq_one_letter_code
_entity_poly.pdbx_strand_id
1 'polypeptide(L)'
;MMAILVQTGLKKVVTEKNPKNLNQIEWEDLDEKALSAIQLCLTNIVLQEVLMEKTSSALWKRLETLYASKSLANRLVLKQRLFTFRMNECELLRDYISQFITLLNDLKNVEVPIDDEDQTMLLLCSLPPSHKSFRETLIYCRDKLLFEDMKRHLLSRDKLDNEFDLDSKAKK
;
A
#
# COMPACT_ATOMS: atom_id res chain seq x y z
N MET A 1 -8.82 10.97 5.89
CA MET A 1 -8.51 11.95 6.95
C MET A 1 -8.76 13.40 6.49
N MET A 2 -8.18 13.87 5.38
CA MET A 2 -8.46 15.22 4.83
C MET A 2 -9.95 15.52 4.62
N ALA A 3 -10.76 14.54 4.20
CA ALA A 3 -12.20 14.71 4.00
C ALA A 3 -12.96 15.09 5.29
N ILE A 4 -12.55 14.55 6.45
CA ILE A 4 -13.19 14.83 7.75
C ILE A 4 -12.83 16.26 8.20
N LEU A 5 -11.58 16.67 8.03
CA LEU A 5 -11.12 18.04 8.33
C LEU A 5 -11.72 19.10 7.41
N VAL A 6 -12.05 18.73 6.17
CA VAL A 6 -12.80 19.58 5.23
C VAL A 6 -14.26 19.69 5.65
N GLN A 7 -14.88 18.58 6.07
CA GLN A 7 -16.26 18.55 6.53
C GLN A 7 -16.49 19.34 7.82
N THR A 8 -15.50 19.34 8.73
CA THR A 8 -15.56 20.10 9.99
C THR A 8 -15.12 21.56 9.85
N GLY A 9 -14.64 21.99 8.68
CA GLY A 9 -14.13 23.35 8.45
C GLY A 9 -12.78 23.63 9.11
N LEU A 10 -12.14 22.62 9.70
CA LEU A 10 -10.88 22.77 10.47
C LEU A 10 -9.62 22.69 9.61
N LYS A 11 -9.75 22.46 8.30
CA LYS A 11 -8.62 22.40 7.35
C LYS A 11 -7.69 23.62 7.46
N LYS A 12 -8.25 24.83 7.62
CA LYS A 12 -7.47 26.07 7.70
C LYS A 12 -6.61 26.15 8.96
N VAL A 13 -7.10 25.61 10.08
CA VAL A 13 -6.37 25.59 11.37
C VAL A 13 -5.13 24.69 11.30
N VAL A 14 -5.26 23.58 10.56
CA VAL A 14 -4.19 22.59 10.40
C VAL A 14 -3.12 23.03 9.38
N THR A 15 -3.51 23.81 8.35
CA THR A 15 -2.65 24.16 7.20
C THR A 15 -2.18 25.63 7.15
N GLU A 16 -2.90 26.57 7.74
CA GLU A 16 -2.55 27.99 7.74
C GLU A 16 -2.00 28.44 9.10
N LYS A 17 -1.02 29.35 9.10
CA LYS A 17 -0.60 30.05 10.32
C LYS A 17 -1.63 31.14 10.64
N ASN A 18 -2.02 31.20 11.91
CA ASN A 18 -2.96 32.12 12.54
C ASN A 18 -3.29 33.38 11.67
N PRO A 19 -4.51 33.48 11.11
CA PRO A 19 -4.92 34.69 10.41
C PRO A 19 -4.99 35.82 11.43
N LYS A 20 -4.31 36.94 11.14
CA LYS A 20 -4.19 38.14 12.01
C LYS A 20 -5.53 38.79 12.44
N ASN A 21 -6.67 38.19 12.12
CA ASN A 21 -8.03 38.67 12.32
C ASN A 21 -8.84 37.83 13.33
N LEU A 22 -8.30 36.75 13.92
CA LEU A 22 -9.01 35.93 14.91
C LEU A 22 -8.52 36.20 16.35
N ASN A 23 -9.43 36.19 17.32
CA ASN A 23 -9.08 36.26 18.73
C ASN A 23 -8.26 35.02 19.12
N GLN A 24 -7.16 35.23 19.87
CA GLN A 24 -6.23 34.18 20.29
C GLN A 24 -6.92 32.98 20.97
N ILE A 25 -7.95 33.24 21.77
CA ILE A 25 -8.74 32.24 22.49
C ILE A 25 -9.60 31.38 21.55
N GLU A 26 -10.25 32.02 20.55
CA GLU A 26 -11.04 31.28 19.56
C GLU A 26 -10.15 30.41 18.66
N TRP A 27 -8.92 30.85 18.41
CA TRP A 27 -7.93 30.07 17.66
C TRP A 27 -7.45 28.84 18.44
N GLU A 28 -7.20 28.98 19.74
CA GLU A 28 -6.79 27.88 20.62
C GLU A 28 -7.90 26.82 20.75
N ASP A 29 -9.16 27.23 20.92
CA ASP A 29 -10.32 26.32 20.95
C ASP A 29 -10.49 25.54 19.64
N LEU A 30 -10.20 26.19 18.50
CA LEU A 30 -10.27 25.55 17.18
C LEU A 30 -9.10 24.58 16.95
N ASP A 31 -7.90 24.92 17.43
CA ASP A 31 -6.73 24.04 17.36
C ASP A 31 -6.93 22.78 18.21
N GLU A 32 -7.50 22.91 19.41
CA GLU A 32 -7.78 21.78 20.29
C GLU A 32 -8.85 20.84 19.70
N LYS A 33 -9.90 21.40 19.08
CA LYS A 33 -10.90 20.63 18.33
C LYS A 33 -10.29 19.90 17.14
N ALA A 34 -9.40 20.55 16.39
CA ALA A 34 -8.71 19.94 15.25
C ALA A 34 -7.79 18.81 15.72
N LEU A 35 -7.03 19.02 16.80
CA LEU A 35 -6.16 18.03 17.40
C LEU A 35 -6.94 16.79 17.85
N SER A 36 -8.05 16.99 18.57
CA SER A 36 -8.93 15.90 19.03
C SER A 36 -9.56 15.13 17.86
N ALA A 37 -10.02 15.83 16.82
CA ALA A 37 -10.60 15.20 15.63
C ALA A 37 -9.58 14.35 14.87
N ILE A 38 -8.33 14.81 14.77
CA ILE A 38 -7.26 14.03 14.14
C ILE A 38 -6.94 12.81 15.01
N GLN A 39 -6.77 12.97 16.32
CA GLN A 39 -6.48 11.86 17.24
C GLN A 39 -7.55 10.77 17.20
N LEU A 40 -8.84 11.13 17.15
CA LEU A 40 -9.94 10.17 17.01
C LEU A 40 -9.91 9.36 15.72
N CYS A 41 -9.26 9.88 14.67
CA CYS A 41 -9.11 9.19 13.39
C CYS A 41 -7.86 8.29 13.33
N LEU A 42 -7.03 8.29 14.38
CA LEU A 42 -5.78 7.54 14.43
C LEU A 42 -5.95 6.25 15.24
N THR A 43 -5.24 5.21 14.82
CA THR A 43 -5.14 3.95 15.57
C THR A 43 -4.17 4.11 16.74
N ASN A 44 -4.33 3.33 17.82
CA ASN A 44 -3.49 3.39 19.04
C ASN A 44 -1.98 3.39 18.77
N ILE A 45 -1.52 2.64 17.78
CA ILE A 45 -0.11 2.57 17.39
C ILE A 45 0.41 3.93 16.90
N VAL A 46 -0.40 4.62 16.10
CA VAL A 46 -0.05 5.92 15.52
C VAL A 46 -0.17 7.01 16.59
N LEU A 47 -1.16 6.91 17.48
CA LEU A 47 -1.32 7.82 18.62
C LEU A 47 -0.07 7.84 19.50
N GLN A 48 0.54 6.68 19.77
CA GLN A 48 1.77 6.62 20.56
C GLN A 48 2.93 7.42 19.95
N GLU A 49 3.04 7.46 18.63
CA GLU A 49 4.08 8.20 17.90
C GLU A 49 3.84 9.72 17.83
N VAL A 50 2.60 10.18 18.02
CA VAL A 50 2.22 11.60 17.92
C VAL A 50 1.77 12.23 19.24
N LEU A 51 1.75 11.47 20.34
CA LEU A 51 1.35 11.92 21.69
C LEU A 51 2.13 13.13 22.23
N MET A 52 3.33 13.37 21.70
CA MET A 52 4.21 14.48 22.12
C MET A 52 3.79 15.84 21.52
N GLU A 53 2.95 15.84 20.50
CA GLU A 53 2.57 17.04 19.76
C GLU A 53 1.38 17.77 20.41
N LYS A 54 1.57 19.03 20.76
CA LYS A 54 0.59 19.85 21.50
C LYS A 54 -0.31 20.71 20.62
N THR A 55 -0.04 20.78 19.31
CA THR A 55 -0.80 21.62 18.38
C THR A 55 -1.25 20.80 17.18
N SER A 56 -2.42 21.11 16.63
CA SER A 56 -2.97 20.36 15.49
C SER A 56 -2.05 20.46 14.27
N SER A 57 -1.41 21.61 14.06
CA SER A 57 -0.44 21.83 12.97
C SER A 57 0.85 21.02 13.15
N ALA A 58 1.39 20.94 14.37
CA ALA A 58 2.59 20.14 14.62
C ALA A 58 2.30 18.64 14.52
N LEU A 59 1.16 18.19 15.05
CA LEU A 59 0.68 16.81 14.89
C LEU A 59 0.48 16.45 13.42
N TRP A 60 -0.12 17.35 12.62
CA TRP A 60 -0.28 17.13 11.18
C TRP A 60 1.05 17.08 10.44
N LYS A 61 2.00 17.98 10.73
CA LYS A 61 3.35 17.90 10.16
C LYS A 61 4.08 16.63 10.57
N ARG A 62 3.92 16.19 11.82
CA ARG A 62 4.52 14.94 12.30
C ARG A 62 3.95 13.75 11.54
N LEU A 63 2.63 13.68 11.37
CA LEU A 63 1.98 12.68 10.52
C LEU A 63 2.47 12.77 9.07
N GLU A 64 2.58 13.97 8.51
CA GLU A 64 3.09 14.20 7.16
C GLU A 64 4.55 13.75 7.03
N THR A 65 5.38 13.89 8.06
CA THR A 65 6.76 13.37 8.06
C THR A 65 6.84 11.86 8.27
N LEU A 66 6.01 11.29 9.14
CA LEU A 66 5.97 9.86 9.44
C LEU A 66 5.47 9.08 8.20
N TYR A 67 4.39 9.58 7.61
CA TYR A 67 3.74 9.04 6.42
C TYR A 67 4.13 9.75 5.13
N ALA A 68 5.17 10.58 5.17
CA ALA A 68 5.75 11.12 3.94
C ALA A 68 6.06 9.93 3.04
N SER A 69 5.62 10.02 1.79
CA SER A 69 5.85 8.97 0.80
C SER A 69 7.31 8.52 0.78
N LYS A 70 8.27 9.40 1.10
CA LYS A 70 9.73 9.12 1.13
C LYS A 70 10.33 8.71 2.48
N SER A 71 9.55 8.59 3.56
CA SER A 71 10.11 8.30 4.90
C SER A 71 10.77 6.91 4.95
N LEU A 72 11.84 6.76 5.74
CA LEU A 72 12.49 5.46 5.96
C LEU A 72 11.47 4.42 6.48
N ALA A 73 10.57 4.84 7.37
CA ALA A 73 9.52 3.99 7.91
C ALA A 73 8.59 3.48 6.80
N ASN A 74 8.10 4.37 5.92
CA ASN A 74 7.24 3.97 4.80
C ASN A 74 7.96 3.03 3.83
N ARG A 75 9.24 3.30 3.54
CA ARG A 75 10.11 2.41 2.74
C ARG A 75 10.20 1.01 3.34
N LEU A 76 10.46 0.93 4.64
CA LEU A 76 10.60 -0.35 5.35
C LEU A 76 9.27 -1.09 5.42
N VAL A 77 8.16 -0.41 5.68
CA VAL A 77 6.82 -1.02 5.70
C VAL A 77 6.43 -1.57 4.33
N LEU A 78 6.66 -0.82 3.25
CA LEU A 78 6.38 -1.28 1.88
C LEU A 78 7.27 -2.46 1.49
N LYS A 79 8.56 -2.42 1.82
CA LYS A 79 9.46 -3.56 1.62
C LYS A 79 9.03 -4.78 2.43
N GLN A 80 8.67 -4.60 3.70
CA GLN A 80 8.16 -5.69 4.54
C GLN A 80 6.92 -6.30 3.92
N ARG A 81 5.94 -5.48 3.51
CA ARG A 81 4.74 -5.95 2.80
C ARG A 81 5.11 -6.77 1.57
N LEU A 82 6.03 -6.28 0.73
CA LEU A 82 6.47 -6.98 -0.47
C LEU A 82 7.09 -8.34 -0.17
N PHE A 83 8.00 -8.43 0.80
CA PHE A 83 8.64 -9.71 1.14
C PHE A 83 7.67 -10.71 1.78
N THR A 84 6.69 -10.21 2.53
CA THR A 84 5.60 -11.01 3.13
C THR A 84 4.42 -11.24 2.20
N PHE A 85 4.41 -10.66 1.00
CA PHE A 85 3.30 -10.79 0.07
C PHE A 85 3.24 -12.22 -0.43
N ARG A 86 2.09 -12.87 -0.25
CA ARG A 86 1.83 -14.27 -0.64
C ARG A 86 0.42 -14.35 -1.20
N MET A 87 0.28 -15.07 -2.31
CA MET A 87 -1.02 -15.37 -2.89
C MET A 87 -1.68 -16.51 -2.11
N ASN A 88 -2.98 -16.37 -1.83
CA ASN A 88 -3.76 -17.45 -1.25
C ASN A 88 -4.24 -18.44 -2.33
N GLU A 89 -4.39 -19.72 -2.00
CA GLU A 89 -4.83 -20.77 -2.95
C GLU A 89 -6.21 -20.50 -3.56
N CYS A 90 -7.08 -19.72 -2.88
CA CYS A 90 -8.42 -19.39 -3.36
C CYS A 90 -8.53 -17.99 -3.98
N GLU A 91 -7.41 -17.27 -4.13
CA GLU A 91 -7.39 -15.93 -4.72
C GLU A 91 -7.26 -16.00 -6.25
N LEU A 92 -7.93 -15.09 -6.96
CA LEU A 92 -7.79 -15.00 -8.41
C LEU A 92 -6.40 -14.45 -8.75
N LEU A 93 -5.67 -15.16 -9.62
CA LEU A 93 -4.31 -14.78 -10.03
C LEU A 93 -4.25 -13.37 -10.62
N ARG A 94 -5.30 -12.94 -11.32
CA ARG A 94 -5.43 -11.58 -11.86
C ARG A 94 -5.44 -10.51 -10.76
N ASP A 95 -6.26 -10.70 -9.73
CA ASP A 95 -6.42 -9.73 -8.63
C ASP A 95 -5.15 -9.68 -7.80
N TYR A 96 -4.53 -10.83 -7.59
CA TYR A 96 -3.22 -10.97 -6.99
C TYR A 96 -2.13 -10.18 -7.75
N ILE A 97 -2.01 -10.38 -9.07
CA ILE A 97 -1.05 -9.64 -9.91
C ILE A 97 -1.33 -8.13 -9.87
N SER A 98 -2.60 -7.72 -9.89
CA SER A 98 -2.97 -6.30 -9.81
C SER A 98 -2.53 -5.66 -8.49
N GLN A 99 -2.73 -6.35 -7.37
CA GLN A 99 -2.25 -5.91 -6.06
C GLN A 99 -0.72 -5.85 -6.01
N PHE A 100 -0.03 -6.84 -6.59
CA PHE A 100 1.43 -6.84 -6.68
C PHE A 100 1.97 -5.64 -7.47
N ILE A 101 1.38 -5.34 -8.64
CA ILE A 101 1.75 -4.17 -9.46
C ILE A 101 1.49 -2.87 -8.69
N THR A 102 0.39 -2.78 -7.96
CA THR A 102 0.09 -1.62 -7.12
C THR A 102 1.19 -1.41 -6.07
N LEU A 103 1.62 -2.49 -5.41
CA LEU A 103 2.70 -2.44 -4.42
C LEU A 103 4.06 -2.04 -5.02
N LEU A 104 4.37 -2.50 -6.24
CA LEU A 104 5.56 -2.07 -6.98
C LEU A 104 5.51 -0.57 -7.34
N ASN A 105 4.35 -0.09 -7.78
CA ASN A 105 4.15 1.33 -8.06
C ASN A 105 4.27 2.19 -6.80
N ASP A 106 3.75 1.73 -5.67
CA ASP A 106 3.93 2.40 -4.38
C ASP A 106 5.42 2.51 -4.03
N LEU A 107 6.19 1.44 -4.17
CA LEU A 107 7.65 1.45 -3.94
C LEU A 107 8.38 2.40 -4.91
N LYS A 108 7.96 2.46 -6.16
CA LYS A 108 8.49 3.40 -7.16
C LYS A 108 8.20 4.85 -6.79
N ASN A 109 7.01 5.15 -6.27
CA ASN A 109 6.63 6.48 -5.77
C ASN A 109 7.47 6.93 -4.57
N VAL A 110 8.05 5.97 -3.84
CA VAL A 110 8.94 6.18 -2.70
C VAL A 110 10.42 6.24 -3.12
N GLU A 111 10.73 6.25 -4.42
CA GLU A 111 12.10 6.25 -4.97
C GLU A 111 12.91 4.99 -4.61
N VAL A 112 12.22 3.85 -4.44
CA VAL A 112 12.83 2.52 -4.31
C VAL A 112 12.37 1.67 -5.50
N PRO A 113 12.91 1.89 -6.71
CA PRO A 113 12.66 0.98 -7.82
C PRO A 113 13.23 -0.39 -7.49
N ILE A 114 12.54 -1.43 -7.93
CA ILE A 114 12.99 -2.82 -7.88
C ILE A 114 13.29 -3.24 -9.30
N ASP A 115 14.39 -3.95 -9.47
CA ASP A 115 14.88 -4.42 -10.75
C ASP A 115 13.90 -5.46 -11.33
N ASP A 116 13.74 -5.52 -12.65
CA ASP A 116 12.75 -6.44 -13.26
C ASP A 116 13.02 -7.92 -12.95
N GLU A 117 14.28 -8.27 -12.74
CA GLU A 117 14.72 -9.60 -12.29
C GLU A 117 14.20 -9.89 -10.87
N ASP A 118 14.40 -8.95 -9.94
CA ASP A 118 13.92 -9.06 -8.57
C ASP A 118 12.39 -9.05 -8.48
N GLN A 119 11.71 -8.23 -9.30
CA GLN A 119 10.25 -8.23 -9.41
C GLN A 119 9.73 -9.61 -9.83
N THR A 120 10.41 -10.22 -10.80
CA THR A 120 10.08 -11.55 -11.30
C THR A 120 10.32 -12.62 -10.24
N MET A 121 11.48 -12.57 -9.56
CA MET A 121 11.82 -13.52 -8.51
C MET A 121 10.86 -13.43 -7.32
N LEU A 122 10.49 -12.21 -6.93
CA LEU A 122 9.53 -11.96 -5.85
C LEU A 122 8.16 -12.50 -6.20
N LEU A 123 7.65 -12.23 -7.41
CA LEU A 123 6.37 -12.75 -7.89
C LEU A 123 6.36 -14.29 -7.89
N LEU A 124 7.45 -14.94 -8.30
CA LEU A 124 7.57 -16.40 -8.30
C LEU A 124 7.66 -17.00 -6.88
N CYS A 125 8.36 -16.33 -5.98
CA CYS A 125 8.46 -16.74 -4.57
C CYS A 125 7.14 -16.65 -3.81
N SER A 126 6.26 -15.76 -4.25
CA SER A 126 5.01 -15.45 -3.55
C SER A 126 3.81 -16.27 -4.02
N LEU A 127 3.96 -17.07 -5.08
CA LEU A 127 2.94 -18.01 -5.55
C LEU A 127 2.76 -19.20 -4.60
N PRO A 128 1.55 -19.76 -4.51
CA PRO A 128 1.26 -20.93 -3.71
C PRO A 128 2.03 -22.18 -4.15
N PRO A 129 2.16 -23.19 -3.27
CA PRO A 129 2.78 -24.48 -3.57
C PRO A 129 2.20 -25.20 -4.80
N SER A 130 0.92 -24.99 -5.10
CA SER A 130 0.22 -25.53 -6.27
C SER A 130 0.86 -25.12 -7.62
N HIS A 131 1.64 -24.04 -7.64
CA HIS A 131 2.38 -23.56 -8.82
C HIS A 131 3.87 -23.94 -8.83
N LYS A 132 4.34 -24.80 -7.92
CA LYS A 132 5.75 -25.17 -7.78
C LYS A 132 6.41 -25.68 -9.07
N SER A 133 5.78 -26.63 -9.78
CA SER A 133 6.35 -27.20 -11.02
C SER A 133 6.51 -26.15 -12.13
N PHE A 134 5.61 -25.16 -12.15
CA PHE A 134 5.64 -24.08 -13.13
C PHE A 134 6.69 -23.03 -12.77
N ARG A 135 6.83 -22.71 -11.47
CA ARG A 135 7.94 -21.89 -10.97
C ARG A 135 9.28 -22.49 -11.36
N GLU A 136 9.49 -23.78 -11.12
CA GLU A 136 10.72 -24.48 -11.48
C GLU A 136 10.96 -24.45 -12.99
N THR A 137 9.94 -24.73 -13.80
CA THR A 137 10.05 -24.67 -15.26
C THR A 137 10.45 -23.28 -15.75
N LEU A 138 9.87 -22.22 -15.18
CA LEU A 138 10.20 -20.85 -15.60
C LEU A 138 11.63 -20.43 -15.20
N ILE A 139 12.09 -20.84 -14.02
CA ILE A 139 13.44 -20.53 -13.52
C ILE A 139 14.51 -21.25 -14.37
N TYR A 140 14.29 -22.51 -14.72
CA TYR A 140 15.31 -23.32 -15.41
C TYR A 140 15.28 -23.20 -16.95
N CYS A 141 14.17 -22.75 -17.54
CA CYS A 141 13.98 -22.80 -18.99
C CYS A 141 14.26 -21.45 -19.70
N ARG A 142 14.56 -20.38 -18.97
CA ARG A 142 14.79 -19.05 -19.58
C ARG A 142 16.05 -18.36 -19.08
N ASP A 143 16.89 -17.94 -20.03
CA ASP A 143 18.07 -17.09 -19.79
C ASP A 143 17.70 -15.62 -19.47
N LYS A 144 16.46 -15.19 -19.74
CA LYS A 144 15.96 -13.85 -19.43
C LYS A 144 14.54 -13.90 -18.86
N LEU A 145 14.36 -13.30 -17.70
CA LEU A 145 13.10 -13.26 -16.96
C LEU A 145 12.57 -11.82 -16.93
N LEU A 146 11.67 -11.49 -17.84
CA LEU A 146 10.95 -10.21 -17.86
C LEU A 146 9.61 -10.34 -17.13
N PHE A 147 9.29 -9.36 -16.28
CA PHE A 147 8.05 -9.33 -15.50
C PHE A 147 6.80 -9.46 -16.38
N GLU A 148 6.75 -8.75 -17.51
CA GLU A 148 5.62 -8.78 -18.46
C GLU A 148 5.50 -10.12 -19.21
N ASP A 149 6.60 -10.85 -19.43
CA ASP A 149 6.53 -12.19 -19.99
C ASP A 149 5.95 -13.17 -18.95
N MET A 150 6.40 -13.09 -17.69
CA MET A 150 5.89 -13.95 -16.62
C MET A 150 4.41 -13.74 -16.35
N LYS A 151 3.97 -12.48 -16.29
CA LYS A 151 2.57 -12.12 -16.14
C LYS A 151 1.71 -12.72 -17.26
N ARG A 152 2.18 -12.69 -18.50
CA ARG A 152 1.48 -13.31 -19.63
C ARG A 152 1.38 -14.83 -19.46
N HIS A 153 2.47 -15.50 -19.09
CA HIS A 153 2.46 -16.95 -18.88
C HIS A 153 1.56 -17.38 -17.73
N LEU A 154 1.57 -16.64 -16.62
CA LEU A 154 0.70 -16.86 -15.47
C LEU A 154 -0.77 -16.72 -15.84
N LEU A 155 -1.14 -15.63 -16.52
CA LEU A 155 -2.52 -15.39 -16.96
C LEU A 155 -3.00 -16.39 -18.03
N SER A 156 -2.10 -16.87 -18.90
CA SER A 156 -2.43 -17.92 -19.87
C SER A 156 -2.73 -19.26 -19.20
N ARG A 157 -2.03 -19.61 -18.12
CA ARG A 157 -2.29 -20.84 -17.37
C ARG A 157 -3.60 -20.77 -16.60
N ASP A 158 -3.88 -19.66 -15.94
CA ASP A 158 -5.14 -19.47 -15.20
C ASP A 158 -6.37 -19.59 -16.12
N LYS A 159 -6.25 -19.15 -17.38
CA LYS A 159 -7.29 -19.38 -18.40
C LYS A 159 -7.48 -20.85 -18.74
N LEU A 160 -6.38 -21.61 -18.88
CA LEU A 160 -6.44 -23.04 -19.16
C LEU A 160 -7.07 -23.80 -17.99
N ASP A 161 -6.64 -23.53 -16.75
CA ASP A 161 -7.16 -24.20 -15.56
C ASP A 161 -8.68 -23.90 -15.37
N ASN A 162 -9.15 -22.69 -15.71
CA ASN A 162 -10.58 -22.34 -15.71
C ASN A 162 -11.38 -23.00 -16.86
N GLU A 163 -10.79 -23.19 -18.04
CA GLU A 163 -11.45 -23.88 -19.16
C GLU A 163 -11.62 -25.39 -18.90
N PHE A 164 -10.65 -26.04 -18.27
CA PHE A 164 -10.76 -27.46 -17.87
C PHE A 164 -11.82 -27.70 -16.79
N ASP A 165 -12.04 -26.75 -15.88
CA ASP A 165 -13.06 -26.82 -14.84
C ASP A 165 -14.50 -26.62 -15.37
N LEU A 166 -14.66 -25.83 -16.44
CA LEU A 166 -15.95 -25.65 -17.11
C LEU A 166 -16.33 -26.87 -17.95
N ASP A 167 -15.36 -27.46 -18.66
CA ASP A 167 -15.60 -28.60 -19.54
C ASP A 167 -15.85 -29.92 -18.78
N SER A 168 -15.33 -30.02 -17.53
CA SER A 168 -15.61 -31.14 -16.63
C SER A 168 -16.98 -31.05 -15.95
N LYS A 169 -17.51 -29.83 -15.73
CA LYS A 169 -18.88 -29.61 -15.22
C LYS A 169 -19.95 -29.72 -16.31
N ALA A 170 -19.62 -29.48 -17.57
CA ALA A 170 -20.55 -29.61 -18.70
C ALA A 170 -20.79 -31.08 -19.15
N LYS A 171 -19.97 -32.03 -18.68
CA LYS A 171 -20.03 -33.47 -19.02
C LYS A 171 -20.65 -34.34 -17.91
N LYS A 172 -21.21 -33.74 -16.86
CA LYS A 172 -21.99 -34.41 -15.80
C LYS A 172 -23.44 -33.97 -15.84
#